data_AF-A0A3N5U4S1-F1
#
_entry.id   AF-A0A3N5U4S1-F1
#
_cell.length_a   1.000
_cell.length_b   1.000
_cell.length_c   1.000
_cell.angle_alpha   90.00
_cell.angle_beta   90.00
_cell.angle_gamma   90.00
#
_symmetry.space_group_name_H-M   'P 1'
#
loop_
_entity.id
_entity.type
_entity.pdbx_description
1 polymer ?
#
loop_
_entity_poly.entity_id
_entity_poly.type
_entity_poly.pdbx_seq_one_letter_code
_entity_poly.pdbx_strand_id
1 'polypeptide(L)'
;AAWDHSLHMTIGKIPQYLDGKLEYVEGGTGEETAQFLEPLGTCQVRYVGHPQPLTIPRYIKGVKRVVIKGALIPSWVDLLIKEQKETGFLSKEPEEVKGVKVAPYDLTLKLWGAIPNNRDRGPAASGLKVIVKGERKGKQVTYTADIVGRMAPGTGLPASIAALMMDAGDVKVKGVVAPEGCIDPEKFLAALLQRGAKIHQTETITSMLGR
;
A
#
# COMPACT_ATOMS: atom_id res chain seq x y z
N ALA A 1 -10.60 -5.78 -12.55
CA ALA A 1 -9.72 -4.66 -12.14
C ALA A 1 -9.45 -4.69 -10.63
N ALA A 2 -10.43 -4.39 -9.76
CA ALA A 2 -10.18 -4.35 -8.31
C ALA A 2 -9.71 -5.71 -7.73
N TRP A 3 -10.45 -6.80 -7.99
CA TRP A 3 -10.05 -8.14 -7.53
C TRP A 3 -8.71 -8.62 -8.09
N ASP A 4 -8.52 -8.41 -9.38
CA ASP A 4 -7.26 -8.73 -10.08
C ASP A 4 -6.06 -8.04 -9.40
N HIS A 5 -6.15 -6.72 -9.17
CA HIS A 5 -5.12 -5.98 -8.43
C HIS A 5 -4.91 -6.52 -7.01
N SER A 6 -5.99 -6.79 -6.28
CA SER A 6 -5.97 -7.33 -4.93
C SER A 6 -5.29 -8.70 -4.82
N LEU A 7 -5.52 -9.59 -5.79
CA LEU A 7 -4.84 -10.88 -5.88
C LEU A 7 -3.38 -10.71 -6.30
N HIS A 8 -3.14 -9.83 -7.28
CA HIS A 8 -1.82 -9.66 -7.88
C HIS A 8 -0.80 -9.05 -6.90
N MET A 9 -1.23 -8.17 -6.00
CA MET A 9 -0.31 -7.51 -5.06
C MET A 9 0.30 -8.46 -4.03
N THR A 10 -0.24 -9.66 -3.83
CA THR A 10 0.24 -10.63 -2.83
C THR A 10 0.98 -11.84 -3.42
N ILE A 11 1.11 -11.93 -4.75
CA ILE A 11 1.73 -13.09 -5.41
C ILE A 11 3.15 -12.81 -5.89
N GLY A 12 3.99 -13.85 -5.85
CA GLY A 12 5.34 -13.83 -6.37
C GLY A 12 6.31 -12.98 -5.55
N LYS A 13 7.45 -12.69 -6.16
CA LYS A 13 8.52 -11.89 -5.56
C LYS A 13 8.27 -10.40 -5.77
N ILE A 14 8.06 -9.67 -4.68
CA ILE A 14 7.71 -8.25 -4.68
C ILE A 14 8.84 -7.38 -4.09
N PRO A 15 9.05 -6.16 -4.61
CA PRO A 15 10.14 -5.31 -4.16
C PRO A 15 9.88 -4.75 -2.76
N GLN A 16 10.90 -4.80 -1.91
CA GLN A 16 11.01 -4.09 -0.64
C GLN A 16 12.40 -3.48 -0.54
N TYR A 17 12.56 -2.36 0.14
CA TYR A 17 13.88 -1.79 0.36
C TYR A 17 14.27 -2.07 1.80
N LEU A 18 15.27 -2.92 1.99
CA LEU A 18 15.69 -3.46 3.27
C LEU A 18 17.19 -3.26 3.42
N ASP A 19 17.63 -2.79 4.59
CA ASP A 19 19.05 -2.59 4.93
C ASP A 19 19.86 -1.82 3.86
N GLY A 20 19.22 -0.85 3.22
CA GLY A 20 19.84 -0.02 2.19
C GLY A 20 19.92 -0.69 0.81
N LYS A 21 19.19 -1.78 0.57
CA LYS A 21 19.19 -2.54 -0.69
C LYS A 21 17.77 -2.84 -1.15
N LEU A 22 17.60 -2.93 -2.46
CA LEU A 22 16.37 -3.44 -3.05
C LEU A 22 16.39 -4.97 -2.97
N GLU A 23 15.44 -5.51 -2.22
CA GLU A 23 15.25 -6.94 -2.01
C GLU A 23 13.90 -7.38 -2.56
N TYR A 24 13.81 -8.64 -2.98
CA TYR A 24 12.58 -9.22 -3.52
C TYR A 24 12.05 -10.30 -2.58
N VAL A 25 11.01 -9.97 -1.82
CA VAL A 25 10.43 -10.86 -0.81
C VAL A 25 9.19 -11.56 -1.34
N GLU A 26 8.80 -12.65 -0.70
CA GLU A 26 7.56 -13.34 -1.05
C GLU A 26 6.34 -12.48 -0.66
N GLY A 27 5.47 -12.18 -1.63
CA GLY A 27 4.23 -11.45 -1.40
C GLY A 27 3.30 -12.18 -0.42
N GLY A 28 2.50 -11.42 0.32
CA GLY A 28 1.60 -12.00 1.31
C GLY A 28 2.30 -12.69 2.49
N THR A 29 3.60 -12.45 2.71
CA THR A 29 4.33 -12.89 3.93
C THR A 29 4.65 -11.71 4.85
N GLY A 30 5.34 -11.95 5.97
CA GLY A 30 5.76 -10.90 6.89
C GLY A 30 4.59 -10.26 7.64
N GLU A 31 3.70 -11.10 8.17
CA GLU A 31 2.54 -10.67 8.94
C GLU A 31 2.91 -9.74 10.10
N GLU A 32 2.10 -8.70 10.27
CA GLU A 32 2.22 -7.73 11.36
C GLU A 32 0.83 -7.22 11.72
N THR A 33 0.57 -7.05 13.01
CA THR A 33 -0.65 -6.42 13.51
C THR A 33 -0.47 -4.90 13.50
N ALA A 34 -1.38 -4.20 12.82
CA ALA A 34 -1.38 -2.73 12.76
C ALA A 34 -2.76 -2.16 13.13
N GLN A 35 -2.76 -1.12 13.96
CA GLN A 35 -3.97 -0.38 14.34
C GLN A 35 -4.23 0.76 13.35
N PHE A 36 -5.32 0.69 12.59
CA PHE A 36 -5.80 1.79 11.75
C PHE A 36 -6.87 2.61 12.49
N LEU A 37 -7.19 3.79 11.93
CA LEU A 37 -8.31 4.59 12.43
C LEU A 37 -9.64 3.86 12.20
N GLU A 38 -10.62 4.12 13.06
CA GLU A 38 -12.00 3.65 12.85
C GLU A 38 -12.58 4.15 11.51
N PRO A 39 -13.41 3.34 10.82
CA PRO A 39 -13.95 2.04 11.22
C PRO A 39 -13.08 0.82 10.84
N LEU A 40 -11.81 1.03 10.47
CA LEU A 40 -10.94 -0.05 9.96
C LEU A 40 -10.40 -0.93 11.09
N GLY A 41 -10.12 -0.33 12.25
CA GLY A 41 -9.67 -1.03 13.45
C GLY A 41 -8.32 -1.76 13.27
N THR A 42 -8.19 -2.88 13.97
CA THR A 42 -6.98 -3.73 13.93
C THR A 42 -6.95 -4.60 12.67
N CYS A 43 -5.85 -4.52 11.91
CA CYS A 43 -5.64 -5.28 10.68
C CYS A 43 -4.37 -6.14 10.77
N GLN A 44 -4.43 -7.37 10.25
CA GLN A 44 -3.24 -8.19 9.98
C GLN A 44 -2.71 -7.83 8.59
N VAL A 45 -1.61 -7.09 8.53
CA VAL A 45 -1.01 -6.63 7.27
C VAL A 45 0.18 -7.50 6.86
N ARG A 46 0.37 -7.68 5.55
CA ARG A 46 1.47 -8.48 4.97
C ARG A 46 2.14 -7.72 3.85
N TYR A 47 3.34 -8.14 3.43
CA TYR A 47 4.03 -7.51 2.31
C TYR A 47 3.18 -7.52 1.05
N VAL A 48 3.05 -6.36 0.41
CA VAL A 48 2.32 -6.20 -0.85
C VAL A 48 3.19 -5.47 -1.89
N GLY A 49 3.00 -5.84 -3.16
CA GLY A 49 3.70 -5.23 -4.29
C GLY A 49 3.21 -3.82 -4.55
N HIS A 50 4.10 -2.84 -4.42
CA HIS A 50 3.82 -1.42 -4.65
C HIS A 50 5.13 -0.71 -5.06
N PRO A 51 5.10 0.41 -5.81
CA PRO A 51 6.31 1.01 -6.38
C PRO A 51 7.19 1.78 -5.38
N GLN A 52 6.69 2.15 -4.20
CA GLN A 52 7.41 3.01 -3.25
C GLN A 52 8.79 2.48 -2.85
N PRO A 53 9.02 1.17 -2.63
CA PRO A 53 10.35 0.64 -2.36
C PRO A 53 11.34 0.78 -3.53
N LEU A 54 10.85 0.96 -4.76
CA LEU A 54 11.68 1.21 -5.94
C LEU A 54 12.03 2.69 -6.10
N THR A 55 11.10 3.58 -5.72
CA THR A 55 11.19 5.01 -6.04
C THR A 55 11.71 5.83 -4.86
N ILE A 56 11.18 5.65 -3.64
CA ILE A 56 11.54 6.46 -2.46
C ILE A 56 13.06 6.47 -2.21
N PRO A 57 13.80 5.34 -2.25
CA PRO A 57 15.24 5.35 -2.02
C PRO A 57 16.05 6.18 -3.02
N ARG A 58 15.49 6.49 -4.20
CA ARG A 58 16.14 7.35 -5.19
C ARG A 58 16.14 8.81 -4.75
N TYR A 59 15.12 9.24 -3.99
CA TYR A 59 14.88 10.64 -3.62
C TYR A 59 15.18 10.93 -2.14
N ILE A 60 14.89 10.01 -1.23
CA ILE A 60 15.21 10.18 0.20
C ILE A 60 16.58 9.57 0.50
N LYS A 61 17.61 10.41 0.45
CA LYS A 61 19.00 9.98 0.68
C LYS A 61 19.18 9.47 2.12
N GLY A 62 19.92 8.38 2.27
CA GLY A 62 20.21 7.77 3.56
C GLY A 62 19.10 6.88 4.13
N VAL A 63 17.93 6.79 3.48
CA VAL A 63 16.90 5.83 3.90
C VAL A 63 17.47 4.41 3.89
N LYS A 64 17.18 3.65 4.94
CA LYS A 64 17.64 2.25 5.08
C LYS A 64 16.53 1.25 4.82
N ARG A 65 15.27 1.65 5.03
CA ARG A 65 14.13 0.77 4.92
C ARG A 65 12.92 1.49 4.33
N VAL A 66 12.34 0.93 3.28
CA VAL A 66 11.05 1.32 2.71
C VAL A 66 10.25 0.04 2.52
N VAL A 67 9.25 -0.14 3.39
CA VAL A 67 8.43 -1.35 3.44
C VAL A 67 6.98 -0.99 3.21
N ILE A 68 6.31 -1.74 2.34
CA ILE A 68 4.88 -1.63 2.11
C ILE A 68 4.19 -2.91 2.54
N LYS A 69 3.22 -2.75 3.45
CA LYS A 69 2.32 -3.80 3.86
C LYS A 69 0.88 -3.37 3.69
N GLY A 70 0.00 -4.33 3.44
CA GLY A 70 -1.43 -4.10 3.25
C GLY A 70 -2.25 -5.32 3.64
N ALA A 71 -3.56 -5.10 3.71
CA ALA A 71 -4.58 -6.11 3.93
C ALA A 71 -5.84 -5.68 3.21
N LEU A 72 -6.72 -6.63 2.91
CA LEU A 72 -8.09 -6.33 2.51
C LEU A 72 -9.02 -6.52 3.70
N ILE A 73 -9.94 -5.57 3.84
CA ILE A 73 -11.03 -5.66 4.78
C ILE A 73 -12.34 -5.93 4.03
N PRO A 74 -13.28 -6.68 4.60
CA PRO A 74 -13.20 -7.37 5.90
C PRO A 74 -12.20 -8.54 5.88
N SER A 75 -11.74 -8.96 7.06
CA SER A 75 -10.61 -9.91 7.21
C SER A 75 -10.78 -11.23 6.47
N TRP A 76 -12.03 -11.68 6.26
CA TRP A 76 -12.28 -12.91 5.50
C TRP A 76 -11.75 -12.83 4.07
N VAL A 77 -11.71 -11.64 3.45
CA VAL A 77 -11.21 -11.47 2.07
C VAL A 77 -9.71 -11.72 2.05
N ASP A 78 -8.98 -11.07 2.95
CA ASP A 78 -7.54 -11.22 3.08
C ASP A 78 -7.13 -12.66 3.46
N LEU A 79 -7.86 -13.30 4.37
CA LEU A 79 -7.68 -14.71 4.70
C LEU A 79 -7.95 -15.63 3.51
N LEU A 80 -9.00 -15.36 2.72
CA LEU A 80 -9.29 -16.15 1.51
C LEU A 80 -8.16 -16.05 0.48
N ILE A 81 -7.57 -14.86 0.29
CA ILE A 81 -6.41 -14.66 -0.58
C ILE A 81 -5.22 -15.48 -0.09
N LYS A 82 -4.94 -15.43 1.21
CA LYS A 82 -3.87 -16.21 1.84
C LYS A 82 -4.06 -17.71 1.58
N GLU A 83 -5.23 -18.25 1.89
CA GLU A 83 -5.52 -19.68 1.71
C GLU A 83 -5.44 -20.09 0.23
N GLN A 84 -6.00 -19.29 -0.69
CA GLN A 84 -5.92 -19.55 -2.14
C GLN A 84 -4.49 -19.47 -2.68
N LYS A 85 -3.65 -18.59 -2.11
CA LYS A 85 -2.23 -18.53 -2.44
C LYS A 85 -1.51 -19.81 -2.00
N GLU A 86 -1.71 -20.22 -0.75
CA GLU A 86 -1.04 -21.38 -0.14
C GLU A 86 -1.47 -22.71 -0.77
N THR A 87 -2.66 -22.75 -1.36
CA THR A 87 -3.23 -23.94 -2.00
C THR A 87 -3.09 -23.94 -3.53
N GLY A 88 -2.34 -22.99 -4.11
CA GLY A 88 -2.02 -22.97 -5.55
C GLY A 88 -3.10 -22.36 -6.46
N PHE A 89 -4.24 -21.92 -5.92
CA PHE A 89 -5.33 -21.30 -6.69
C PHE A 89 -4.93 -19.96 -7.32
N LEU A 90 -3.88 -19.31 -6.82
CA LEU A 90 -3.33 -18.09 -7.40
C LEU A 90 -2.11 -18.33 -8.30
N SER A 91 -1.80 -19.57 -8.66
CA SER A 91 -0.74 -19.90 -9.62
C SER A 91 -1.10 -19.43 -11.03
N LYS A 92 -0.13 -18.83 -11.73
CA LYS A 92 -0.25 -18.48 -13.15
C LYS A 92 0.22 -19.59 -14.08
N GLU A 93 0.89 -20.62 -13.56
CA GLU A 93 1.32 -21.77 -14.34
C GLU A 93 0.09 -22.63 -14.68
N PRO A 94 -0.18 -22.92 -15.97
CA PRO A 94 -1.32 -23.74 -16.35
C PRO A 94 -1.17 -25.20 -15.87
N GLU A 95 -2.24 -25.71 -15.26
CA GLU A 95 -2.38 -27.10 -14.84
C GLU A 95 -3.27 -27.87 -15.83
N GLU A 96 -3.01 -29.17 -16.04
CA GLU A 96 -3.85 -30.02 -16.89
C GLU A 96 -4.99 -30.64 -16.09
N VAL A 97 -6.23 -30.32 -16.44
CA VAL A 97 -7.45 -30.84 -15.81
C VAL A 97 -8.30 -31.51 -16.88
N LYS A 98 -8.40 -32.85 -16.84
CA LYS A 98 -9.16 -33.65 -17.82
C LYS A 98 -8.79 -33.33 -19.28
N GLY A 99 -7.49 -33.19 -19.56
CA GLY A 99 -6.98 -32.90 -20.91
C GLY A 99 -7.07 -31.43 -21.36
N VAL A 100 -7.52 -30.52 -20.48
CA VAL A 100 -7.59 -29.08 -20.77
C VAL A 100 -6.61 -28.34 -19.87
N LYS A 101 -5.79 -27.46 -20.44
CA LYS A 101 -4.91 -26.57 -19.68
C LYS A 101 -5.71 -25.42 -19.07
N VAL A 102 -5.63 -25.25 -17.77
CA VAL A 102 -6.33 -24.20 -17.01
C VAL A 102 -5.32 -23.47 -16.13
N ALA A 103 -5.23 -22.14 -16.23
CA ALA A 103 -4.49 -21.34 -15.28
C ALA A 103 -5.34 -21.19 -13.99
N PRO A 104 -4.87 -21.68 -12.82
CA PRO A 104 -5.63 -21.57 -11.58
C PRO A 104 -6.02 -20.13 -11.24
N TYR A 105 -5.11 -19.17 -11.48
CA TYR A 105 -5.34 -17.75 -11.27
C TYR A 105 -6.56 -17.23 -12.02
N ASP A 106 -6.66 -17.50 -13.32
CA ASP A 106 -7.75 -17.01 -14.17
C ASP A 106 -9.09 -17.60 -13.76
N LEU A 107 -9.12 -18.91 -13.45
CA LEU A 107 -10.30 -19.57 -12.92
C LEU A 107 -10.72 -18.96 -11.57
N THR A 108 -9.78 -18.77 -10.66
CA THR A 108 -10.05 -18.19 -9.34
C THR A 108 -10.59 -16.77 -9.48
N LEU A 109 -9.97 -15.91 -10.28
CA LEU A 109 -10.45 -14.55 -10.54
C LEU A 109 -11.87 -14.54 -11.12
N LYS A 110 -12.18 -15.48 -12.02
CA LYS A 110 -13.54 -15.65 -12.55
C LYS A 110 -14.54 -16.05 -11.45
N LEU A 111 -14.16 -17.02 -10.60
CA LEU A 111 -15.01 -17.54 -9.52
C LEU A 111 -15.24 -16.52 -8.38
N TRP A 112 -14.32 -15.56 -8.18
CA TRP A 112 -14.55 -14.44 -7.26
C TRP A 112 -15.78 -13.60 -7.64
N GLY A 113 -16.16 -13.58 -8.93
CA GLY A 113 -17.40 -12.96 -9.39
C GLY A 113 -18.68 -13.65 -8.89
N ALA A 114 -18.58 -14.90 -8.41
CA ALA A 114 -19.68 -15.66 -7.83
C ALA A 114 -19.78 -15.51 -6.30
N ILE A 115 -18.88 -14.74 -5.66
CA ILE A 115 -18.98 -14.46 -4.22
C ILE A 115 -20.35 -13.82 -3.94
N PRO A 116 -21.16 -14.37 -3.03
CA PRO A 116 -22.51 -13.89 -2.78
C PRO A 116 -22.55 -12.41 -2.36
N ASN A 117 -23.47 -11.65 -2.94
CA ASN A 117 -23.60 -10.22 -2.66
C ASN A 117 -24.02 -9.90 -1.21
N ASN A 118 -24.65 -10.86 -0.53
CA ASN A 118 -25.06 -10.78 0.88
C ASN A 118 -23.93 -11.13 1.87
N ARG A 119 -22.74 -11.52 1.39
CA ARG A 119 -21.57 -11.68 2.26
C ARG A 119 -21.14 -10.33 2.80
N ASP A 120 -20.64 -10.31 4.03
CA ASP A 120 -20.10 -9.10 4.65
C ASP A 120 -19.07 -8.43 3.73
N ARG A 121 -19.26 -7.13 3.49
CA ARG A 121 -18.39 -6.30 2.64
C ARG A 121 -17.50 -5.38 3.46
N GLY A 122 -17.56 -5.48 4.78
CA GLY A 122 -16.86 -4.61 5.70
C GLY A 122 -17.34 -3.16 5.61
N PRO A 123 -16.65 -2.23 6.28
CA PRO A 123 -16.96 -0.82 6.14
C PRO A 123 -16.64 -0.35 4.72
N ALA A 124 -17.45 0.59 4.19
CA ALA A 124 -17.16 1.28 2.94
C ALA A 124 -16.02 2.31 3.13
N ALA A 125 -14.87 1.85 3.59
CA ALA A 125 -13.73 2.63 4.01
C ALA A 125 -12.40 2.02 3.54
N SER A 126 -11.38 2.86 3.44
CA SER A 126 -10.00 2.54 3.13
C SER A 126 -9.12 3.42 4.01
N GLY A 127 -7.95 2.91 4.37
CA GLY A 127 -7.00 3.62 5.21
C GLY A 127 -5.59 3.58 4.67
N LEU A 128 -4.85 4.63 5.00
CA LEU A 128 -3.42 4.73 4.75
C LEU A 128 -2.75 5.12 6.06
N LYS A 129 -1.70 4.37 6.42
CA LYS A 129 -0.81 4.68 7.52
C LYS A 129 0.61 4.78 7.00
N VAL A 130 1.27 5.90 7.26
CA VAL A 130 2.68 6.11 6.95
C VAL A 130 3.43 6.32 8.25
N ILE A 131 4.42 5.47 8.53
CA ILE A 131 5.31 5.59 9.69
C ILE A 131 6.71 5.91 9.18
N VAL A 132 7.24 7.06 9.58
CA VAL A 132 8.60 7.50 9.27
C VAL A 132 9.40 7.50 10.57
N LYS A 133 10.51 6.78 10.59
CA LYS A 133 11.45 6.72 11.72
C LYS A 133 12.80 7.26 11.29
N GLY A 134 13.40 8.10 12.11
CA GLY A 134 14.72 8.66 11.84
C GLY A 134 15.24 9.51 13.00
N GLU A 135 16.32 10.24 12.73
CA GLU A 135 16.94 11.12 13.73
C GLU A 135 16.66 12.59 13.38
N ARG A 136 16.36 13.39 14.40
CA ARG A 136 16.28 14.85 14.28
C ARG A 136 16.92 15.51 15.47
N LYS A 137 17.96 16.33 15.23
CA LYS A 137 18.72 17.05 16.27
C LYS A 137 19.21 16.10 17.38
N GLY A 138 19.81 14.96 17.01
CA GLY A 138 20.36 13.98 17.95
C GLY A 138 19.33 13.10 18.66
N LYS A 139 18.04 13.21 18.34
CA LYS A 139 16.96 12.45 18.97
C LYS A 139 16.29 11.51 17.98
N GLN A 140 15.90 10.33 18.45
CA GLN A 140 15.09 9.42 17.65
C GLN A 140 13.66 9.94 17.59
N VAL A 141 13.11 10.05 16.37
CA VAL A 141 11.77 10.56 16.11
C VAL A 141 11.00 9.56 15.27
N THR A 142 9.78 9.26 15.70
CA THR A 142 8.79 8.54 14.90
C THR A 142 7.63 9.47 14.58
N TYR A 143 7.39 9.65 13.28
CA TYR A 143 6.21 10.34 12.76
C TYR A 143 5.24 9.31 12.20
N THR A 144 3.96 9.43 12.57
CA THR A 144 2.88 8.67 11.95
C THR A 144 1.88 9.62 11.33
N ALA A 145 1.47 9.35 10.10
CA ALA A 145 0.37 10.01 9.43
C ALA A 145 -0.68 8.98 9.02
N ASP A 146 -1.92 9.20 9.43
CA ASP A 146 -3.06 8.33 9.22
C ASP A 146 -4.17 9.04 8.47
N ILE A 147 -4.76 8.36 7.49
CA ILE A 147 -5.95 8.81 6.77
C ILE A 147 -6.95 7.66 6.74
N VAL A 148 -8.22 7.99 6.97
CA VAL A 148 -9.34 7.10 6.69
C VAL A 148 -10.35 7.82 5.80
N GLY A 149 -10.87 7.12 4.80
CA GLY A 149 -11.81 7.68 3.84
C GLY A 149 -12.35 6.61 2.91
N ARG A 150 -12.90 7.02 1.76
CA ARG A 150 -13.33 6.08 0.72
C ARG A 150 -12.19 5.84 -0.27
N MET A 151 -12.09 4.62 -0.78
CA MET A 151 -11.05 4.22 -1.75
C MET A 151 -11.04 5.11 -3.00
N ALA A 152 -12.19 5.34 -3.62
CA ALA A 152 -12.27 6.11 -4.88
C ALA A 152 -11.77 7.57 -4.74
N PRO A 153 -12.22 8.38 -3.75
CA PRO A 153 -11.63 9.68 -3.47
C PRO A 153 -10.14 9.61 -3.08
N GLY A 154 -9.74 8.57 -2.33
CA GLY A 154 -8.34 8.37 -1.93
C GLY A 154 -7.37 8.18 -3.09
N THR A 155 -7.85 7.74 -4.25
CA THR A 155 -7.05 7.64 -5.49
C THR A 155 -7.30 8.82 -6.43
N GLY A 156 -8.56 9.20 -6.61
CA GLY A 156 -8.97 10.22 -7.58
C GLY A 156 -8.54 11.63 -7.20
N LEU A 157 -8.61 12.01 -5.91
CA LEU A 157 -8.21 13.34 -5.47
C LEU A 157 -6.70 13.57 -5.64
N PRO A 158 -5.80 12.68 -5.19
CA PRO A 158 -4.37 12.78 -5.51
C PRO A 158 -4.06 12.95 -6.99
N ALA A 159 -4.68 12.14 -7.84
CA ALA A 159 -4.48 12.20 -9.29
C ALA A 159 -4.92 13.55 -9.87
N SER A 160 -6.11 14.03 -9.46
CA SER A 160 -6.63 15.33 -9.89
C SER A 160 -5.76 16.49 -9.42
N ILE A 161 -5.31 16.48 -8.16
CA ILE A 161 -4.43 17.51 -7.61
C ILE A 161 -3.11 17.56 -8.37
N ALA A 162 -2.48 16.40 -8.59
CA ALA A 162 -1.22 16.33 -9.32
C ALA A 162 -1.37 16.86 -10.76
N ALA A 163 -2.45 16.52 -11.46
CA ALA A 163 -2.73 17.04 -12.80
C ALA A 163 -2.90 18.58 -12.80
N LEU A 164 -3.61 19.14 -11.82
CA LEU A 164 -3.77 20.59 -11.68
C LEU A 164 -2.44 21.29 -11.34
N MET A 165 -1.59 20.68 -10.51
CA MET A 165 -0.24 21.19 -10.23
C MET A 165 0.64 21.17 -11.48
N MET A 166 0.52 20.14 -12.33
CA MET A 166 1.21 20.09 -13.61
C MET A 166 0.76 21.23 -14.53
N ASP A 167 -0.55 21.44 -14.68
CA ASP A 167 -1.13 22.50 -15.49
C ASP A 167 -0.72 23.91 -15.01
N ALA A 168 -0.69 24.11 -13.70
CA ALA A 168 -0.26 25.37 -13.08
C ALA A 168 1.26 25.64 -13.19
N GLY A 169 2.05 24.72 -13.76
CA GLY A 169 3.50 24.86 -13.90
C GLY A 169 4.29 24.60 -12.61
N ASP A 170 3.66 24.00 -11.59
CA ASP A 170 4.35 23.58 -10.36
C ASP A 170 5.27 22.38 -10.60
N VAL A 171 4.91 21.50 -11.55
CA VAL A 171 5.73 20.35 -11.95
C VAL A 171 6.60 20.71 -13.15
N LYS A 172 7.89 20.96 -12.90
CA LYS A 172 8.84 21.43 -13.94
C LYS A 172 9.70 20.32 -14.54
N VAL A 173 9.72 19.15 -13.90
CA VAL A 173 10.54 18.01 -14.32
C VAL A 173 9.95 17.39 -15.58
N LYS A 174 10.81 17.11 -16.57
CA LYS A 174 10.43 16.40 -17.81
C LYS A 174 10.81 14.92 -17.70
N GLY A 175 9.99 14.05 -18.27
CA GLY A 175 10.21 12.59 -18.29
C GLY A 175 9.34 11.84 -17.30
N VAL A 176 9.70 10.58 -17.02
CA VAL A 176 8.96 9.69 -16.11
C VAL A 176 9.61 9.76 -14.72
N VAL A 177 8.91 10.38 -13.78
CA VAL A 177 9.39 10.61 -12.41
C VAL A 177 8.32 10.27 -11.38
N ALA A 178 8.76 9.85 -10.20
CA ALA A 178 7.87 9.56 -9.08
C ALA A 178 7.42 10.86 -8.36
N PRO A 179 6.27 10.86 -7.66
CA PRO A 179 5.74 12.06 -7.01
C PRO A 179 6.74 12.74 -6.05
N GLU A 180 7.48 11.96 -5.26
CA GLU A 180 8.50 12.47 -4.33
C GLU A 180 9.68 13.17 -5.02
N GLY A 181 9.79 13.07 -6.35
CA GLY A 181 10.80 13.75 -7.16
C GLY A 181 10.33 14.99 -7.89
N CYS A 182 9.02 15.28 -7.91
CA CYS A 182 8.48 16.35 -8.77
C CYS A 182 7.27 17.11 -8.21
N ILE A 183 6.63 16.59 -7.16
CA ILE A 183 5.48 17.23 -6.51
C ILE A 183 5.96 17.94 -5.25
N ASP A 184 5.62 19.22 -5.12
CA ASP A 184 5.76 19.96 -3.87
C ASP A 184 4.80 19.38 -2.81
N PRO A 185 5.30 18.80 -1.70
CA PRO A 185 4.45 18.13 -0.74
C PRO A 185 3.56 19.08 0.04
N GLU A 186 4.00 20.32 0.29
CA GLU A 186 3.22 21.29 1.07
C GLU A 186 2.01 21.76 0.28
N LYS A 187 2.21 22.13 -0.99
CA LYS A 187 1.12 22.51 -1.90
C LYS A 187 0.13 21.36 -2.08
N PHE A 188 0.65 20.15 -2.29
CA PHE A 188 -0.17 18.96 -2.49
C PHE A 188 -1.03 18.65 -1.26
N LEU A 189 -0.42 18.64 -0.07
CA LEU A 189 -1.14 18.35 1.18
C LEU A 189 -2.16 19.44 1.51
N ALA A 190 -1.83 20.73 1.31
CA ALA A 190 -2.78 21.82 1.47
C ALA A 190 -4.00 21.65 0.54
N ALA A 191 -3.76 21.32 -0.73
CA ALA A 191 -4.81 21.05 -1.72
C ALA A 191 -5.67 19.82 -1.34
N LEU A 192 -5.06 18.80 -0.76
CA LEU A 192 -5.75 17.59 -0.31
C LEU A 192 -6.65 17.87 0.91
N LEU A 193 -6.14 18.64 1.89
CA LEU A 193 -6.89 19.08 3.07
C LEU A 193 -8.08 19.98 2.70
N GLN A 194 -7.89 20.93 1.78
CA GLN A 194 -8.97 21.79 1.28
C GLN A 194 -10.09 21.00 0.61
N ARG A 195 -9.80 19.80 0.09
CA ARG A 195 -10.77 18.89 -0.53
C ARG A 195 -11.37 17.88 0.46
N GLY A 196 -11.23 18.14 1.76
CA GLY A 196 -11.91 17.41 2.82
C GLY A 196 -11.16 16.18 3.34
N ALA A 197 -9.92 15.95 2.91
CA ALA A 197 -9.09 14.93 3.54
C ALA A 197 -8.79 15.30 5.00
N LYS A 198 -8.76 14.30 5.87
CA LYS A 198 -8.37 14.44 7.27
C LYS A 198 -7.13 13.59 7.50
N ILE A 199 -6.04 14.24 7.87
CA ILE A 199 -4.76 13.60 8.17
C ILE A 199 -4.55 13.69 9.67
N HIS A 200 -4.49 12.54 10.33
CA HIS A 200 -4.19 12.43 11.74
C HIS A 200 -2.68 12.21 11.89
N GLN A 201 -1.99 13.11 12.59
CA GLN A 201 -0.55 13.04 12.75
C GLN A 201 -0.18 12.85 14.20
N THR A 202 0.78 11.95 14.46
CA THR A 202 1.41 11.79 15.77
C THR A 202 2.92 11.87 15.62
N GLU A 203 3.55 12.46 16.63
CA GLU A 203 5.00 12.51 16.76
C GLU A 203 5.39 11.90 18.11
N THR A 204 6.38 11.02 18.08
CA THR A 204 7.01 10.50 19.30
C THR A 204 8.51 10.76 19.23
N ILE A 205 9.04 11.45 20.24
CA ILE A 205 10.47 11.73 20.39
C ILE A 205 11.00 10.88 21.53
N THR A 206 11.98 10.03 21.24
CA THR A 206 12.69 9.24 22.24
C THR A 206 14.08 9.83 22.44
N SER A 207 14.36 10.30 23.65
CA SER A 207 15.71 10.70 24.05
C SER A 207 16.46 9.47 24.53
N MET A 208 17.61 9.16 23.93
CA MET A 208 18.58 8.30 24.59
C MET A 208 19.30 9.17 25.63
N LEU A 209 18.86 9.12 26.89
CA LEU A 209 19.74 9.51 27.99
C LEU A 209 20.86 8.45 28.02
N GLY A 210 22.06 8.84 27.61
CA GLY A 210 23.25 8.00 27.74
C GLY A 210 23.43 7.63 29.21
N ARG A 211 23.68 6.34 29.47
CA ARG A 211 24.42 5.92 30.65
C ARG A 211 25.89 6.27 30.45
#